data_AF-A0A8C5YU34-F1
#
_entry.id   AF-A0A8C5YU34-F1
#
_cell.length_a   1.000
_cell.length_b   1.000
_cell.length_c   1.000
_cell.angle_alpha   90.00
_cell.angle_beta   90.00
_cell.angle_gamma   90.00
#
_symmetry.space_group_name_H-M   'P 1'
#
loop_
_entity.id
_entity.type
_entity.pdbx_description
1 polymer ?
#
loop_
_entity_poly.entity_id
_entity_poly.type
_entity_poly.pdbx_seq_one_letter_code
_entity_poly.pdbx_strand_id
1 'polypeptide(L)'
;MSSWLQMVTLPCLSLILFVWSQVPGLQSQEFQFGPCRAEGVNLQQLREAFWTIQETVQAQDNNTSVRLLRQEVLQNVSDAESCYLIHALLKFYLNTVFKNYHKRAEFKTLKSFSTLANNFIVIMSKLQPSQENEMFSVSESAHKRFLLFHRAFKRLDIEAALTKAFGEVDILLTWMEKFYKI
;
A
#
# COMPACT_ATOMS: atom_id res chain seq x y z
N MET A 1 32.06 32.90 -52.66
CA MET A 1 30.95 31.93 -52.72
C MET A 1 30.91 31.18 -51.41
N SER A 2 29.70 31.02 -50.89
CA SER A 2 29.30 30.71 -49.52
C SER A 2 29.76 29.36 -48.95
N SER A 3 30.25 29.35 -47.72
CA SER A 3 30.06 28.20 -46.80
C SER A 3 30.09 28.65 -45.32
N TRP A 4 29.25 29.61 -44.94
CA TRP A 4 28.92 29.90 -43.54
C TRP A 4 27.68 29.10 -43.15
N LEU A 5 27.82 27.78 -43.04
CA LEU A 5 26.72 26.90 -42.64
C LEU A 5 27.25 25.69 -41.88
N GLN A 6 28.02 25.93 -40.81
CA GLN A 6 28.46 24.81 -39.96
C GLN A 6 28.77 25.13 -38.49
N MET A 7 28.33 26.27 -37.94
CA MET A 7 28.61 26.60 -36.53
C MET A 7 27.38 27.05 -35.72
N VAL A 8 26.18 26.60 -36.07
CA VAL A 8 24.97 26.89 -35.28
C VAL A 8 24.21 25.62 -34.85
N THR A 9 24.59 24.45 -35.36
CA THR A 9 23.90 23.18 -35.02
C THR A 9 24.40 22.52 -33.73
N LEU A 10 25.68 22.71 -33.36
CA LEU A 10 26.25 22.15 -32.13
C LEU A 10 25.77 22.81 -30.82
N PRO A 11 25.61 24.14 -30.69
CA PRO A 11 25.26 24.75 -29.40
C PRO A 11 23.82 24.46 -28.99
N CYS A 12 22.89 24.26 -29.93
CA CYS A 12 21.51 23.90 -29.61
C CYS A 12 21.40 22.46 -29.08
N LEU A 13 22.16 21.51 -29.63
CA LEU A 13 22.17 20.12 -29.16
C LEU A 13 22.76 20.00 -27.75
N SER A 14 23.81 20.76 -27.42
CA SER A 14 24.39 20.78 -26.07
C SER A 14 23.45 21.44 -25.04
N LEU A 15 22.73 22.50 -25.42
CA LEU A 15 21.71 23.13 -24.58
C LEU A 15 20.53 22.19 -24.30
N ILE A 16 20.06 21.42 -25.29
CA ILE A 16 18.97 20.44 -25.11
C ILE A 16 19.41 19.30 -24.17
N LEU A 17 20.64 18.80 -24.33
CA LEU A 17 21.21 17.77 -23.44
C LEU A 17 21.41 18.29 -22.01
N PHE A 18 21.82 19.55 -21.85
CA PHE A 18 21.96 20.15 -20.53
C PHE A 18 20.61 20.32 -19.83
N VAL A 19 19.56 20.76 -20.54
CA VAL A 19 18.20 20.86 -19.99
C VAL A 19 17.63 19.48 -19.62
N TRP A 20 17.89 18.43 -20.41
CA TRP A 20 17.47 17.07 -20.08
C TRP A 20 18.21 16.48 -18.86
N SER A 21 19.48 16.84 -18.65
CA SER A 21 20.23 16.43 -17.45
C SER A 21 19.78 17.14 -16.15
N GLN A 22 19.02 18.23 -16.29
CA GLN A 22 18.52 19.04 -15.17
C GLN A 22 17.04 18.85 -14.90
N VAL A 23 16.35 17.94 -15.59
CA VAL A 23 15.00 17.53 -15.15
C VAL A 23 15.23 16.74 -13.86
N PRO A 24 14.89 17.30 -12.68
CA PRO A 24 14.88 16.49 -11.47
C PRO A 24 13.90 15.37 -11.80
N GLY A 25 14.38 14.12 -11.80
CA GLY A 25 13.49 12.98 -11.98
C GLY A 25 12.31 13.21 -11.05
N LEU A 26 11.11 13.32 -11.62
CA LEU A 26 9.90 13.64 -10.88
C LEU A 26 9.87 12.68 -9.69
N GLN A 27 10.17 13.17 -8.49
CA GLN A 27 10.37 12.32 -7.33
C GLN A 27 8.98 11.79 -6.99
N SER A 28 8.70 10.60 -7.53
CA SER A 28 7.39 9.99 -7.48
C SER A 28 7.25 9.38 -6.10
N GLN A 29 6.24 9.85 -5.37
CA GLN A 29 5.92 9.29 -4.06
C GLN A 29 5.72 7.77 -4.19
N GLU A 30 6.46 7.02 -3.38
CA GLU A 30 6.48 5.56 -3.47
C GLU A 30 6.42 4.90 -2.09
N PHE A 31 5.89 3.69 -2.06
CA PHE A 31 6.19 2.76 -0.97
C PHE A 31 7.39 1.89 -1.34
N GLN A 32 8.33 1.76 -0.42
CA GLN A 32 9.49 0.88 -0.52
C GLN A 32 9.47 -0.17 0.62
N PHE A 33 8.89 -1.33 0.34
CA PHE A 33 8.86 -2.48 1.25
C PHE A 33 10.01 -3.42 0.92
N GLY A 34 11.19 -3.17 1.49
CA GLY A 34 12.41 -3.90 1.15
C GLY A 34 12.69 -3.88 -0.36
N PRO A 35 12.68 -5.03 -1.06
CA PRO A 35 12.91 -5.07 -2.51
C PRO A 35 11.72 -4.59 -3.35
N CYS A 36 10.52 -4.47 -2.76
CA CYS A 36 9.30 -4.16 -3.49
C CYS A 36 9.01 -2.67 -3.48
N ARG A 37 8.72 -2.11 -4.67
CA ARG A 37 8.39 -0.70 -4.86
C ARG A 37 6.99 -0.53 -5.42
N ALA A 38 6.26 0.45 -4.90
CA ALA A 38 4.98 0.87 -5.44
C ALA A 38 5.00 2.39 -5.64
N GLU A 39 5.41 2.83 -6.83
CA GLU A 39 5.48 4.24 -7.23
C GLU A 39 4.11 4.85 -7.52
N GLY A 40 4.02 6.17 -7.54
CA GLY A 40 2.81 6.91 -7.93
C GLY A 40 1.63 6.65 -7.00
N VAL A 41 1.91 6.39 -5.73
CA VAL A 41 0.90 6.11 -4.70
C VAL A 41 0.68 7.38 -3.90
N ASN A 42 -0.58 7.75 -3.68
CA ASN A 42 -0.93 8.91 -2.89
C ASN A 42 -1.42 8.45 -1.50
N LEU A 43 -0.49 8.42 -0.52
CA LEU A 43 -0.82 8.03 0.86
C LEU A 43 -1.84 9.00 1.49
N GLN A 44 -1.76 10.29 1.16
CA GLN A 44 -2.70 11.28 1.68
C GLN A 44 -4.13 10.98 1.21
N GLN A 45 -4.33 10.63 -0.06
CA GLN A 45 -5.63 10.23 -0.60
C GLN A 45 -6.18 8.99 0.10
N LEU A 46 -5.34 8.00 0.43
CA LEU A 46 -5.74 6.83 1.21
C LEU A 46 -6.21 7.21 2.61
N ARG A 47 -5.46 8.09 3.30
CA ARG A 47 -5.81 8.56 4.64
C ARG A 47 -7.12 9.34 4.63
N GLU A 48 -7.30 10.27 3.70
CA GLU A 48 -8.52 11.06 3.56
C GLU A 48 -9.75 10.18 3.25
N ALA A 49 -9.58 9.21 2.36
CA ALA A 49 -10.64 8.26 2.02
C ALA A 49 -11.08 7.46 3.26
N PHE A 50 -10.13 6.95 4.06
CA PHE A 50 -10.47 6.23 5.29
C PHE A 50 -11.06 7.15 6.36
N TRP A 51 -10.46 8.31 6.61
CA TRP A 51 -10.91 9.28 7.60
C TRP A 51 -12.39 9.64 7.43
N THR A 52 -12.83 9.82 6.18
CA THR A 52 -14.23 10.14 5.83
C THR A 52 -15.24 9.12 6.39
N ILE A 53 -14.85 7.86 6.56
CA ILE A 53 -15.74 6.77 6.99
C ILE A 53 -15.30 6.13 8.31
N GLN A 54 -14.19 6.58 8.90
CA GLN A 54 -13.55 5.95 10.05
C GLN A 54 -14.50 5.86 11.24
N GLU A 55 -15.10 6.98 11.66
CA GLU A 55 -16.01 7.01 12.81
C GLU A 55 -17.23 6.11 12.59
N THR A 56 -17.78 6.11 11.38
CA THR A 56 -18.94 5.28 11.03
C THR A 56 -18.61 3.78 11.12
N VAL A 57 -17.45 3.38 10.61
CA VAL A 57 -17.02 1.97 10.62
C VAL A 57 -16.64 1.53 12.03
N GLN A 58 -15.85 2.34 12.75
CA GLN A 58 -15.37 2.01 14.09
C GLN A 58 -16.50 2.01 15.12
N ALA A 59 -17.54 2.84 14.95
CA ALA A 59 -18.74 2.80 15.79
C ALA A 59 -19.56 1.50 15.63
N GLN A 60 -19.42 0.78 14.52
CA GLN A 60 -20.07 -0.51 14.29
C GLN A 60 -19.28 -1.69 14.89
N ASP A 61 -18.04 -1.46 15.34
CA ASP A 61 -17.20 -2.48 15.95
C ASP A 61 -17.45 -2.61 17.45
N ASN A 62 -18.31 -3.55 17.82
CA ASN A 62 -18.63 -3.84 19.22
C ASN A 62 -17.55 -4.66 19.96
N ASN A 63 -16.49 -5.11 19.29
CA ASN A 63 -15.50 -6.04 19.86
C ASN A 63 -14.21 -5.32 20.30
N THR A 64 -14.31 -4.37 21.23
CA THR A 64 -13.18 -3.51 21.64
C THR A 64 -12.00 -4.26 22.27
N SER A 65 -12.22 -5.48 22.79
CA SER A 65 -11.18 -6.31 23.42
C SER A 65 -10.29 -7.06 22.42
N VAL A 66 -10.65 -7.09 21.14
CA VAL A 66 -9.90 -7.78 20.09
C VAL A 66 -9.31 -6.77 19.12
N ARG A 67 -7.99 -6.85 18.95
CA ARG A 67 -7.25 -6.17 17.87
C ARG A 67 -6.72 -7.21 16.89
N LEU A 68 -6.87 -6.99 15.58
CA LEU A 68 -6.39 -7.91 14.54
C LEU A 68 -4.94 -7.60 14.15
N LEU A 69 -4.66 -6.34 13.83
CA LEU A 69 -3.34 -5.80 13.52
C LEU A 69 -2.58 -5.44 14.81
N ARG A 70 -2.21 -6.50 15.55
CA ARG A 70 -1.49 -6.39 16.82
C ARG A 70 -0.01 -6.09 16.62
N GLN A 71 0.67 -5.77 17.72
CA GLN A 71 2.12 -5.54 17.73
C GLN A 71 2.89 -6.75 17.20
N GLU A 72 2.51 -7.97 17.55
CA GLU A 72 3.19 -9.19 17.10
C GLU A 72 3.11 -9.38 15.57
N VAL A 73 2.08 -8.79 14.93
CA VAL A 73 1.94 -8.79 13.48
C VAL A 73 2.86 -7.75 12.84
N LEU A 74 2.88 -6.52 13.37
CA LEU A 74 3.43 -5.34 12.66
C LEU A 74 4.74 -4.77 13.22
N GLN A 75 5.12 -5.11 14.45
CA GLN A 75 6.31 -4.59 15.11
C GLN A 75 7.55 -5.39 14.71
N ASN A 76 8.67 -4.67 14.55
CA ASN A 76 9.98 -5.23 14.20
C ASN A 76 9.92 -6.15 12.97
N VAL A 77 9.07 -5.80 12.00
CA VAL A 77 9.07 -6.43 10.67
C VAL A 77 10.29 -5.90 9.95
N SER A 78 11.17 -6.79 9.52
CA SER A 78 12.37 -6.40 8.76
C SER A 78 12.00 -5.91 7.35
N ASP A 79 12.89 -5.16 6.71
CA ASP A 79 12.70 -4.71 5.33
C ASP A 79 12.44 -5.88 4.38
N ALA A 80 13.19 -6.99 4.52
CA ALA A 80 13.01 -8.18 3.71
C ALA A 80 11.62 -8.83 3.91
N GLU A 81 11.12 -8.90 5.14
CA GLU A 81 9.79 -9.45 5.43
C GLU A 81 8.66 -8.52 4.98
N SER A 82 8.90 -7.20 4.96
CA SER A 82 7.86 -6.19 4.77
C SER A 82 7.07 -6.39 3.49
N CYS A 83 7.73 -6.71 2.36
CA CYS A 83 7.07 -6.95 1.07
C CYS A 83 6.09 -8.14 1.13
N TYR A 84 6.53 -9.26 1.69
CA TYR A 84 5.71 -10.46 1.82
C TYR A 84 4.50 -10.22 2.72
N LEU A 85 4.71 -9.54 3.84
CA LEU A 85 3.66 -9.27 4.81
C LEU A 85 2.61 -8.30 4.25
N ILE A 86 3.03 -7.17 3.66
CA ILE A 86 2.07 -6.22 3.08
C ILE A 86 1.30 -6.87 1.92
N HIS A 87 1.96 -7.67 1.09
CA HIS A 87 1.30 -8.35 -0.02
C HIS A 87 0.25 -9.33 0.50
N ALA A 88 0.55 -10.11 1.53
CA ALA A 88 -0.42 -11.02 2.16
C ALA A 88 -1.61 -10.27 2.80
N LEU A 89 -1.34 -9.16 3.49
CA LEU A 89 -2.37 -8.31 4.09
C LEU A 89 -3.27 -7.70 3.01
N LEU A 90 -2.71 -6.99 2.01
CA LEU A 90 -3.49 -6.38 0.93
C LEU A 90 -4.33 -7.41 0.17
N LYS A 91 -3.76 -8.60 -0.10
CA LYS A 91 -4.48 -9.69 -0.75
C LYS A 91 -5.66 -10.16 0.07
N PHE A 92 -5.49 -10.29 1.39
CA PHE A 92 -6.58 -10.63 2.29
C PHE A 92 -7.65 -9.54 2.33
N TYR A 93 -7.25 -8.28 2.47
CA TYR A 93 -8.17 -7.14 2.49
C TYR A 93 -9.00 -7.09 1.21
N LEU A 94 -8.38 -7.19 0.03
CA LEU A 94 -9.09 -7.13 -1.25
C LEU A 94 -10.05 -8.32 -1.45
N ASN A 95 -9.56 -9.55 -1.22
CA ASN A 95 -10.33 -10.75 -1.50
C ASN A 95 -11.39 -11.09 -0.44
N THR A 96 -11.20 -10.60 0.79
CA THR A 96 -12.06 -10.94 1.93
C THR A 96 -12.77 -9.71 2.48
N VAL A 97 -12.03 -8.68 2.91
CA VAL A 97 -12.62 -7.53 3.61
C VAL A 97 -13.44 -6.68 2.65
N PHE A 98 -12.80 -6.09 1.63
CA PHE A 98 -13.49 -5.24 0.66
C PHE A 98 -14.58 -6.04 -0.08
N LYS A 99 -14.26 -7.21 -0.64
CA LYS A 99 -15.25 -8.02 -1.37
C LYS A 99 -16.56 -8.28 -0.60
N ASN A 100 -16.49 -8.52 0.72
CA ASN A 100 -17.67 -8.84 1.52
C ASN A 100 -18.28 -7.62 2.21
N TYR A 101 -17.47 -6.64 2.62
CA TYR A 101 -17.97 -5.40 3.25
C TYR A 101 -18.69 -4.50 2.24
N HIS A 102 -18.29 -4.52 0.95
CA HIS A 102 -18.97 -3.75 -0.11
C HIS A 102 -20.47 -4.01 -0.16
N LYS A 103 -20.91 -5.24 0.12
CA LYS A 103 -22.33 -5.62 0.13
C LYS A 103 -23.16 -4.93 1.23
N ARG A 104 -22.49 -4.31 2.20
CA ARG A 104 -23.09 -3.64 3.36
C ARG A 104 -22.79 -2.15 3.43
N ALA A 105 -21.79 -1.71 2.67
CA ALA A 105 -21.40 -0.32 2.64
C ALA A 105 -22.61 0.52 2.23
N GLU A 106 -23.03 1.42 3.14
CA GLU A 106 -24.08 2.38 2.84
C GLU A 106 -23.67 3.27 1.67
N PHE A 107 -24.66 3.76 0.91
CA PHE A 107 -24.40 4.59 -0.27
C PHE A 107 -23.42 5.75 -0.02
N LYS A 108 -23.52 6.40 1.15
CA LYS A 108 -22.63 7.50 1.56
C LYS A 108 -21.17 7.07 1.75
N THR A 109 -20.93 5.80 2.08
CA THR A 109 -19.58 5.24 2.31
C THR A 109 -18.96 4.61 1.07
N LEU A 110 -19.76 4.31 0.03
CA LEU A 110 -19.31 3.59 -1.18
C LEU A 110 -18.16 4.28 -1.92
N LYS A 111 -18.16 5.62 -1.96
CA LYS A 111 -17.09 6.38 -2.65
C LYS A 111 -15.74 6.16 -1.98
N SER A 112 -15.65 6.44 -0.68
CA SER A 112 -14.44 6.23 0.11
C SER A 112 -13.97 4.78 0.09
N PHE A 113 -14.92 3.85 0.22
CA PHE A 113 -14.65 2.43 0.11
C PHE A 113 -14.01 2.05 -1.24
N SER A 114 -14.57 2.56 -2.35
CA SER A 114 -14.05 2.30 -3.70
C SER A 114 -12.69 2.94 -3.91
N THR A 115 -12.46 4.15 -3.39
CA THR A 115 -11.17 4.82 -3.43
C THR A 115 -10.09 3.99 -2.71
N LEU A 116 -10.40 3.46 -1.52
CA LEU A 116 -9.47 2.60 -0.78
C LEU A 116 -9.17 1.30 -1.54
N ALA A 117 -10.22 0.59 -1.98
CA ALA A 117 -10.06 -0.68 -2.69
C ALA A 117 -9.22 -0.53 -3.97
N ASN A 118 -9.51 0.50 -4.78
CA ASN A 118 -8.79 0.74 -6.03
C ASN A 118 -7.32 1.11 -5.78
N ASN A 119 -7.03 1.94 -4.77
CA ASN A 119 -5.65 2.25 -4.41
C ASN A 119 -4.92 1.00 -3.88
N PHE A 120 -5.58 0.15 -3.09
CA PHE A 120 -4.99 -1.11 -2.63
C PHE A 120 -4.70 -2.06 -3.79
N ILE A 121 -5.56 -2.12 -4.81
CA ILE A 121 -5.31 -2.88 -6.05
C ILE A 121 -4.07 -2.35 -6.76
N VAL A 122 -3.95 -1.03 -6.93
CA VAL A 122 -2.80 -0.39 -7.59
C VAL A 122 -1.51 -0.64 -6.83
N ILE A 123 -1.53 -0.57 -5.49
CA ILE A 123 -0.36 -0.88 -4.67
C ILE A 123 0.00 -2.36 -4.83
N MET A 124 -0.98 -3.25 -4.65
CA MET A 124 -0.73 -4.68 -4.69
C MET A 124 -0.23 -5.17 -6.06
N SER A 125 -0.66 -4.56 -7.16
CA SER A 125 -0.19 -4.93 -8.50
C SER A 125 1.28 -4.57 -8.75
N LYS A 126 1.81 -3.59 -8.02
CA LYS A 126 3.22 -3.17 -8.08
C LYS A 126 4.13 -3.94 -7.11
N LEU A 127 3.56 -4.46 -6.02
CA LEU A 127 4.29 -5.27 -5.05
C LEU A 127 4.40 -6.71 -5.55
N GLN A 128 5.48 -7.03 -6.25
CA GLN A 128 5.84 -8.41 -6.58
C GLN A 128 6.99 -8.90 -5.69
N PRO A 129 6.72 -9.76 -4.69
CA PRO A 129 7.78 -10.43 -3.96
C PRO A 129 8.57 -11.33 -4.93
N SER A 130 9.90 -11.36 -4.81
CA SER A 130 10.72 -12.30 -5.59
C SER A 130 10.39 -13.74 -5.20
N GLN A 131 10.45 -14.67 -6.14
CA GLN A 131 10.18 -16.10 -5.90
C GLN A 131 11.47 -16.91 -5.70
N GLU A 132 12.59 -16.25 -5.48
CA GLU A 132 13.89 -16.91 -5.38
C GLU A 132 14.01 -17.74 -4.10
N ASN A 133 14.60 -18.94 -4.22
CA ASN A 133 14.74 -19.91 -3.12
C ASN A 133 15.46 -19.33 -1.89
N GLU A 134 16.33 -18.34 -2.06
CA GLU A 134 17.04 -17.66 -0.96
C GLU A 134 16.10 -16.87 -0.02
N MET A 135 14.90 -16.52 -0.47
CA MET A 135 13.92 -15.79 0.34
C MET A 135 12.91 -16.69 1.06
N PHE A 136 13.08 -18.02 1.04
CA PHE A 136 12.12 -18.94 1.65
C PHE A 136 11.90 -18.67 3.16
N SER A 137 12.97 -18.47 3.92
CA SER A 137 12.89 -18.21 5.38
C SER A 137 12.20 -16.87 5.69
N VAL A 138 12.44 -15.85 4.87
CA VAL A 138 11.80 -14.53 4.98
C VAL A 138 10.31 -14.63 4.71
N SER A 139 9.94 -15.33 3.63
CA SER A 139 8.55 -15.58 3.27
C SER A 139 7.81 -16.37 4.36
N GLU A 140 8.45 -17.39 4.93
CA GLU A 140 7.88 -18.18 6.03
C GLU A 140 7.65 -17.33 7.29
N SER A 141 8.60 -16.48 7.66
CA SER A 141 8.47 -15.59 8.81
C SER A 141 7.35 -14.56 8.63
N ALA A 142 7.30 -13.91 7.47
CA ALA A 142 6.20 -13.01 7.11
C ALA A 142 4.85 -13.73 7.11
N HIS A 143 4.80 -14.97 6.61
CA HIS A 143 3.60 -15.80 6.63
C HIS A 143 3.15 -16.14 8.07
N LYS A 144 4.07 -16.47 8.98
CA LYS A 144 3.76 -16.71 10.40
C LYS A 144 3.10 -15.49 11.04
N ARG A 145 3.59 -14.28 10.76
CA ARG A 145 2.97 -13.02 11.22
C ARG A 145 1.57 -12.82 10.63
N PHE A 146 1.41 -13.05 9.33
CA PHE A 146 0.09 -13.02 8.70
C PHE A 146 -0.89 -14.02 9.33
N LEU A 147 -0.43 -15.22 9.69
CA LEU A 147 -1.26 -16.21 10.37
C LEU A 147 -1.73 -15.76 11.76
N LEU A 148 -0.98 -14.92 12.47
CA LEU A 148 -1.45 -14.35 13.74
C LEU A 148 -2.67 -13.43 13.51
N PHE A 149 -2.58 -12.53 12.52
CA PHE A 149 -3.70 -11.70 12.08
C PHE A 149 -4.89 -12.55 11.63
N HIS A 150 -4.66 -13.54 10.76
CA HIS A 150 -5.72 -14.38 10.21
C HIS A 150 -6.41 -15.23 11.29
N ARG A 151 -5.66 -15.78 12.26
CA ARG A 151 -6.25 -16.50 13.40
C ARG A 151 -7.09 -15.59 14.28
N ALA A 152 -6.65 -14.36 14.54
CA ALA A 152 -7.44 -13.39 15.29
C ALA A 152 -8.74 -13.04 14.55
N PHE A 153 -8.68 -12.86 13.23
CA PHE A 153 -9.85 -12.62 12.38
C PHE A 153 -10.84 -13.79 12.48
N LYS A 154 -10.36 -15.03 12.39
CA LYS A 154 -11.20 -16.25 12.44
C LYS A 154 -11.85 -16.53 13.81
N ARG A 155 -11.42 -15.86 14.88
CA ARG A 155 -12.03 -16.00 16.21
C ARG A 155 -13.30 -15.19 16.37
N LEU A 156 -13.53 -14.21 15.51
CA LEU A 156 -14.74 -13.39 15.51
C LEU A 156 -15.78 -14.02 14.58
N ASP A 157 -17.06 -13.73 14.85
CA ASP A 157 -18.09 -13.94 13.85
C ASP A 157 -17.74 -13.16 12.57
N ILE A 158 -18.14 -13.69 11.41
CA ILE A 158 -17.75 -13.13 10.11
C ILE A 158 -18.13 -11.65 9.97
N GLU A 159 -19.27 -11.21 10.53
CA GLU A 159 -19.70 -9.82 10.42
C GLU A 159 -18.85 -8.90 11.27
N ALA A 160 -18.61 -9.30 12.53
CA ALA A 160 -17.72 -8.61 13.43
C ALA A 160 -16.28 -8.56 12.88
N ALA A 161 -15.80 -9.65 12.27
CA ALA A 161 -14.46 -9.76 11.71
C ALA A 161 -14.26 -8.79 10.54
N LEU A 162 -15.25 -8.68 9.64
CA LEU A 162 -15.21 -7.78 8.50
C LEU A 162 -15.22 -6.31 8.94
N THR A 163 -16.14 -5.94 9.84
CA THR A 163 -16.23 -4.57 10.38
C THR A 163 -14.94 -4.19 11.11
N LYS A 164 -14.42 -5.09 11.97
CA LYS A 164 -13.17 -4.86 12.68
C LYS A 164 -11.98 -4.70 11.74
N ALA A 165 -11.79 -5.62 10.79
CA ALA A 165 -10.68 -5.55 9.86
C ALA A 165 -10.71 -4.25 9.04
N PHE A 166 -11.91 -3.84 8.60
CA PHE A 166 -12.08 -2.58 7.89
C PHE A 166 -11.84 -1.36 8.81
N GLY A 167 -12.30 -1.41 10.06
CA GLY A 167 -12.09 -0.38 11.06
C GLY A 167 -10.63 -0.19 11.49
N GLU A 168 -9.77 -1.19 11.29
CA GLU A 168 -8.33 -1.14 11.59
C GLU A 168 -7.46 -0.73 10.36
N VAL A 169 -8.07 -0.22 9.28
CA VAL A 169 -7.31 0.24 8.10
C VAL A 169 -6.38 1.42 8.42
N ASP A 170 -6.73 2.28 9.39
CA ASP A 170 -5.83 3.33 9.92
C ASP A 170 -4.53 2.75 10.49
N ILE A 171 -4.61 1.62 11.20
CA ILE A 171 -3.45 0.91 11.75
C ILE A 171 -2.58 0.39 10.60
N LEU A 172 -3.20 -0.19 9.57
CA LEU A 172 -2.48 -0.67 8.37
C LEU A 172 -1.77 0.49 7.65
N LEU A 173 -2.48 1.59 7.38
CA LEU A 173 -1.91 2.77 6.70
C LEU A 173 -0.77 3.40 7.51
N THR A 174 -0.92 3.47 8.83
CA THR A 174 0.14 3.96 9.73
C THR A 174 1.37 3.05 9.73
N TRP A 175 1.19 1.75 9.58
CA TRP A 175 2.31 0.84 9.41
C TRP A 175 2.97 1.00 8.03
N MET A 176 2.17 1.11 6.96
CA MET A 176 2.67 1.33 5.60
C MET A 176 3.47 2.63 5.46
N GLU A 177 3.07 3.70 6.14
CA GLU A 177 3.75 5.00 6.12
C GLU A 177 5.23 4.93 6.51
N LYS A 178 5.62 3.97 7.35
CA LYS A 178 7.04 3.74 7.71
C LYS A 178 7.92 3.41 6.50
N PHE A 179 7.30 2.91 5.43
CA PHE A 179 7.92 2.51 4.18
C PHE A 179 7.67 3.53 3.06
N TYR A 180 7.02 4.66 3.35
CA TYR A 180 6.74 5.70 2.35
C TYR A 180 7.96 6.61 2.14
N LYS A 181 8.31 6.86 0.89
CA LYS A 181 9.41 7.74 0.47
C LYS A 181 8.86 8.90 -0.37
N ILE A 182 9.43 10.08 -0.12
CA ILE A 182 9.15 11.34 -0.84
C ILE A 182 10.33 11.65 -1.74
#